data_AF-A0A7C7QJF6-F1
#
_entry.id   AF-A0A7C7QJF6-F1
#
_cell.length_a   1.000
_cell.length_b   1.000
_cell.length_c   1.000
_cell.angle_alpha   90.00
_cell.angle_beta   90.00
_cell.angle_gamma   90.00
#
_symmetry.space_group_name_H-M   'P 1'
#
loop_
_entity.id
_entity.type
_entity.pdbx_description
1 polymer ?
#
loop_
_entity_poly.entity_id
_entity_poly.type
_entity_poly.pdbx_seq_one_letter_code
_entity_poly.pdbx_strand_id
1 'polypeptide(L)'
;SARWVLAVPSNSSIKRLEDLEGKKVATEMVNFTKKYFAKRGISVKVQFSWGATEAKVVSGLADAIVEVTETGSTIKAHGLKIIHELMHTNPQLIANRNAWADPWKREKIEQIALLLKGALRAERLVGLKMNVPEDRLKEVMAILPSLNAPTIAHLYNSNWFSVETVVASSEVRDLIPRLMKCGAEGIIEYSLNKVI
;
A
#
# COMPACT_ATOMS: atom_id res chain seq x y z
N SER A 1 1.75 4.94 2.54
CA SER A 1 0.72 4.43 3.46
C SER A 1 0.05 5.63 4.11
N ALA A 2 -1.28 5.58 4.26
CA ALA A 2 -2.02 6.67 4.88
C ALA A 2 -1.93 6.60 6.41
N ARG A 3 -2.01 7.75 7.05
CA ARG A 3 -2.00 7.90 8.50
C ARG A 3 -2.94 9.01 8.92
N TRP A 4 -3.58 8.83 10.07
CA TRP A 4 -4.36 9.88 10.72
C TRP A 4 -3.48 10.63 11.68
N VAL A 5 -3.42 11.95 11.51
CA VAL A 5 -2.49 12.81 12.21
C VAL A 5 -3.24 13.94 12.90
N LEU A 6 -2.66 14.42 14.00
CA LEU A 6 -3.08 15.62 14.68
C LEU A 6 -2.21 16.77 14.17
N ALA A 7 -2.86 17.80 13.62
CA ALA A 7 -2.19 18.98 13.12
C ALA A 7 -2.73 20.25 13.77
N VAL A 8 -1.87 21.25 13.91
CA VAL A 8 -2.15 22.56 14.51
C VAL A 8 -1.55 23.66 13.63
N PRO A 9 -1.93 24.95 13.79
CA PRO A 9 -1.23 26.04 13.10
C PRO A 9 0.27 25.97 13.31
N SER A 10 1.07 26.28 12.29
CA SER A 10 2.54 26.22 12.39
C SER A 10 3.07 27.09 13.53
N ASN A 11 2.47 28.25 13.74
CA ASN A 11 2.77 29.20 14.81
C ASN A 11 2.10 28.87 16.16
N SER A 12 1.32 27.79 16.27
CA SER A 12 0.67 27.40 17.52
C SER A 12 1.67 27.02 18.60
N SER A 13 1.36 27.40 19.85
CA SER A 13 2.10 27.00 21.05
C SER A 13 1.86 25.53 21.44
N ILE A 14 0.84 24.88 20.87
CA ILE A 14 0.52 23.47 21.09
C ILE A 14 1.63 22.62 20.46
N LYS A 15 2.27 21.79 21.28
CA LYS A 15 3.39 20.91 20.88
C LYS A 15 3.11 19.45 21.15
N ARG A 16 2.26 19.13 22.12
CA ARG A 16 1.91 17.76 22.53
C ARG A 16 0.41 17.62 22.78
N LEU A 17 -0.05 16.39 22.96
CA LEU A 17 -1.48 16.08 23.11
C LEU A 17 -2.09 16.78 24.33
N GLU A 18 -1.35 16.88 25.43
CA GLU A 18 -1.80 17.44 26.69
C GLU A 18 -2.09 18.95 26.58
N ASP A 19 -1.45 19.63 25.63
CA ASP A 19 -1.68 21.06 25.38
C ASP A 19 -3.07 21.32 24.75
N LEU A 20 -3.81 20.26 24.37
CA LEU A 20 -5.17 20.34 23.87
C LEU A 20 -6.24 20.32 24.96
N GLU A 21 -5.88 20.28 26.25
CA GLU A 21 -6.86 20.32 27.33
C GLU A 21 -7.81 21.54 27.19
N GLY A 22 -9.11 21.25 27.12
CA GLY A 22 -10.18 22.24 26.91
C GLY A 22 -10.30 22.81 25.49
N LYS A 23 -9.46 22.39 24.54
CA LYS A 23 -9.38 22.93 23.17
C LYS A 23 -10.40 22.29 22.21
N LYS A 24 -10.60 22.93 21.06
CA LYS A 24 -11.47 22.48 19.98
C LYS A 24 -10.69 21.71 18.91
N VAL A 25 -11.16 20.51 18.58
CA VAL A 25 -10.57 19.66 17.54
C VAL A 25 -11.60 19.42 16.43
N ALA A 26 -11.28 19.79 15.20
CA ALA A 26 -12.13 19.54 14.03
C ALA A 26 -11.70 18.26 13.29
N THR A 27 -12.65 17.41 12.89
CA THR A 27 -12.35 16.14 12.22
C THR A 27 -13.60 15.51 11.61
N GLU A 28 -13.44 14.69 10.57
CA GLU A 28 -14.47 13.77 10.08
C GLU A 28 -14.65 12.54 11.01
N MET A 29 -13.59 12.14 11.73
CA MET A 29 -13.55 10.96 12.59
C MET A 29 -13.98 11.23 14.04
N VAL A 30 -15.11 11.92 14.25
CA VAL A 30 -15.53 12.46 15.56
C VAL A 30 -15.52 11.42 16.68
N ASN A 31 -16.13 10.25 16.46
CA ASN A 31 -16.25 9.21 17.49
C ASN A 31 -14.90 8.58 17.85
N PHE A 32 -14.02 8.43 16.86
CA PHE A 32 -12.66 7.93 17.09
C PHE A 32 -11.86 8.96 17.89
N THR A 33 -11.86 10.22 17.48
CA THR A 33 -11.11 11.29 18.14
C THR A 33 -11.56 11.50 19.57
N LYS A 34 -12.88 11.51 19.84
CA LYS A 34 -13.42 11.55 21.21
C LYS A 34 -12.89 10.41 22.08
N LYS A 35 -12.97 9.16 21.58
CA LYS A 35 -12.46 7.98 22.29
C LYS A 35 -10.95 8.02 22.49
N TYR A 36 -10.20 8.54 21.51
CA TYR A 36 -8.74 8.61 21.54
C TYR A 36 -8.23 9.51 22.67
N PHE A 37 -8.82 10.70 22.82
CA PHE A 37 -8.47 11.66 23.88
C PHE A 37 -9.05 11.22 25.24
N ALA A 38 -10.28 10.72 25.29
CA ALA A 38 -10.88 10.23 26.54
C ALA A 38 -10.07 9.10 27.19
N LYS A 39 -9.54 8.15 26.39
CA LYS A 39 -8.63 7.09 26.89
C LYS A 39 -7.34 7.62 27.52
N ARG A 40 -6.96 8.85 27.21
CA ARG A 40 -5.77 9.53 27.72
C ARG A 40 -6.08 10.54 28.82
N GLY A 41 -7.35 10.68 29.21
CA GLY A 41 -7.77 11.65 30.22
C GLY A 41 -7.66 13.11 29.78
N ILE A 42 -7.64 13.39 28.47
CA ILE A 42 -7.53 14.75 27.93
C ILE A 42 -8.92 15.19 27.46
N SER A 43 -9.45 16.28 28.00
CA SER A 43 -10.76 16.80 27.62
C SER A 43 -10.65 17.69 26.39
N VAL A 44 -11.36 17.35 25.32
CA VAL A 44 -11.39 18.14 24.07
C VAL A 44 -12.82 18.31 23.55
N LYS A 45 -13.10 19.45 22.93
CA LYS A 45 -14.35 19.72 22.21
C LYS A 45 -14.22 19.29 20.76
N VAL A 46 -14.63 18.06 20.44
CA VAL A 46 -14.56 17.52 19.07
C VAL A 46 -15.76 17.97 18.25
N GLN A 47 -15.51 18.61 17.11
CA GLN A 47 -16.53 19.06 16.16
C GLN A 47 -16.35 18.39 14.81
N PHE A 48 -17.48 18.10 14.16
CA PHE A 48 -17.48 17.53 12.82
C PHE A 48 -17.05 18.58 11.78
N SER A 49 -16.29 18.18 10.77
CA SER A 49 -15.99 18.99 9.59
C SER A 49 -16.32 18.27 8.31
N TRP A 50 -16.93 18.98 7.35
CA TRP A 50 -17.22 18.48 6.00
C TRP A 50 -16.12 18.96 5.07
N GLY A 51 -15.07 18.17 4.83
CA GLY A 51 -13.92 18.63 4.04
C GLY A 51 -13.34 19.98 4.53
N ALA A 52 -12.30 20.46 3.85
CA ALA A 52 -11.61 21.72 4.16
C ALA A 52 -11.33 21.93 5.67
N THR A 53 -11.05 20.84 6.40
CA THR A 53 -10.84 20.85 7.84
C THR A 53 -9.71 21.83 8.21
N GLU A 54 -8.73 21.96 7.33
CA GLU A 54 -7.60 22.87 7.43
C GLU A 54 -8.04 24.35 7.46
N ALA A 55 -9.05 24.73 6.66
CA ALA A 55 -9.54 26.10 6.59
C ALA A 55 -10.22 26.55 7.90
N LYS A 56 -10.76 25.62 8.70
CA LYS A 56 -11.36 25.93 10.01
C LYS A 56 -10.33 26.32 11.06
N VAL A 57 -9.12 25.77 10.96
CA VAL A 57 -8.03 26.14 11.86
C VAL A 57 -7.51 27.53 11.49
N VAL A 58 -7.33 27.78 10.19
CA VAL A 58 -6.88 29.09 9.69
C VAL A 58 -7.89 30.19 10.03
N SER A 59 -9.19 29.90 10.02
CA SER A 59 -10.25 30.83 10.43
C SER A 59 -10.50 30.89 11.95
N GLY A 60 -9.71 30.18 12.77
CA GLY A 60 -9.81 30.21 14.23
C GLY A 60 -11.04 29.50 14.82
N LEU A 61 -11.76 28.71 14.02
CA LEU A 61 -12.93 27.94 14.47
C LEU A 61 -12.54 26.69 15.26
N ALA A 62 -11.32 26.18 15.07
CA ALA A 62 -10.73 25.06 15.80
C ALA A 62 -9.26 25.32 16.15
N ASP A 63 -8.79 24.74 17.25
CA ASP A 63 -7.39 24.85 17.70
C ASP A 63 -6.49 23.79 17.04
N ALA A 64 -7.07 22.65 16.65
CA ALA A 64 -6.39 21.54 16.01
C ALA A 64 -7.32 20.75 15.07
N ILE A 65 -6.71 19.92 14.21
CA ILE A 65 -7.41 18.97 13.35
C ILE A 65 -6.90 17.56 13.52
N VAL A 66 -7.80 16.60 13.34
CA VAL A 66 -7.44 15.20 13.09
C VAL A 66 -7.84 14.86 11.67
N GLU A 67 -6.84 14.59 10.83
CA GLU A 67 -7.00 14.46 9.37
C GLU A 67 -6.15 13.31 8.83
N VAL A 68 -6.58 12.72 7.71
CA VAL A 68 -5.81 11.69 7.02
C VAL A 68 -4.77 12.32 6.09
N THR A 69 -3.55 11.77 6.08
CA THR A 69 -2.50 12.19 5.15
C THR A 69 -1.59 11.03 4.77
N GLU A 70 -0.95 11.13 3.61
CA GLU A 70 0.13 10.21 3.22
C GLU A 70 1.49 10.85 3.50
N THR A 71 1.80 11.93 2.79
CA THR A 71 3.10 12.62 2.88
C THR A 71 3.11 13.78 3.88
N GLY A 72 1.94 14.32 4.23
CA GLY A 72 1.82 15.57 5.02
C GLY A 72 1.91 16.84 4.19
N SER A 73 2.13 16.77 2.87
CA SER A 73 2.32 17.95 2.01
C SER A 73 1.11 18.90 2.03
N THR A 74 -0.11 18.36 1.95
CA THR A 74 -1.35 19.17 2.00
C THR A 74 -1.52 19.90 3.32
N ILE A 75 -1.21 19.25 4.44
CA ILE A 75 -1.27 19.83 5.79
C ILE A 75 -0.30 21.02 5.87
N LYS A 76 0.94 20.84 5.40
CA LYS A 76 1.95 21.89 5.37
C LYS A 76 1.56 23.06 4.45
N ALA A 77 0.96 22.76 3.29
CA ALA A 77 0.50 23.77 2.33
C ALA A 77 -0.56 24.71 2.92
N HIS A 78 -1.37 24.22 3.86
CA HIS A 78 -2.34 25.04 4.61
C HIS A 78 -1.77 25.71 5.86
N GLY A 79 -0.44 25.77 6.00
CA GLY A 79 0.22 26.43 7.13
C GLY A 79 0.09 25.67 8.45
N LEU A 80 -0.18 24.37 8.42
CA LEU A 80 -0.28 23.53 9.61
C LEU A 80 0.99 22.69 9.80
N LYS A 81 1.25 22.30 11.05
CA LYS A 81 2.29 21.34 11.43
C LYS A 81 1.65 20.12 12.09
N ILE A 82 2.15 18.93 11.72
CA ILE A 82 1.78 17.67 12.38
C ILE A 82 2.54 17.60 13.70
N ILE A 83 1.82 17.37 14.81
CA ILE A 83 2.42 17.24 16.15
C ILE A 83 2.28 15.83 16.71
N HIS A 84 1.38 15.01 16.17
CA HIS A 84 1.17 13.65 16.65
C HIS A 84 0.57 12.77 15.57
N GLU A 85 0.95 11.49 15.56
CA GLU A 85 0.32 10.48 14.72
C GLU A 85 -0.62 9.60 15.55
N LEU A 86 -1.90 9.54 15.17
CA LEU A 86 -2.92 8.82 15.94
C LEU A 86 -2.98 7.35 15.54
N MET A 87 -2.91 7.07 14.23
CA MET A 87 -2.91 5.71 13.69
C MET A 87 -2.40 5.66 12.25
N HIS A 88 -1.80 4.54 11.89
CA HIS A 88 -1.67 4.13 10.50
C HIS A 88 -2.98 3.50 10.02
N THR A 89 -3.33 3.75 8.75
CA THR A 89 -4.52 3.16 8.12
C THR A 89 -4.19 2.52 6.79
N ASN A 90 -4.89 1.43 6.51
CA ASN A 90 -4.85 0.74 5.24
C ASN A 90 -6.24 0.18 4.91
N PRO A 91 -6.59 0.02 3.62
CA PRO A 91 -7.81 -0.66 3.23
C PRO A 91 -7.88 -2.08 3.79
N GLN A 92 -9.06 -2.51 4.23
CA GLN A 92 -9.30 -3.82 4.84
C GLN A 92 -10.57 -4.43 4.26
N LEU A 93 -10.56 -5.74 4.01
CA LEU A 93 -11.79 -6.49 3.74
C LEU A 93 -12.43 -6.87 5.09
N ILE A 94 -13.60 -6.31 5.38
CA ILE A 94 -14.31 -6.52 6.65
C ILE A 94 -15.59 -7.32 6.39
N ALA A 95 -15.79 -8.40 7.15
CA ALA A 95 -16.98 -9.23 7.09
C ALA A 95 -17.90 -9.01 8.30
N ASN A 96 -19.21 -8.96 8.06
CA ASN A 96 -20.20 -9.03 9.13
C ASN A 96 -20.14 -10.41 9.81
N ARG A 97 -20.23 -10.46 11.15
CA ARG A 97 -20.11 -11.69 11.92
C ARG A 97 -21.18 -12.74 11.60
N ASN A 98 -22.42 -12.32 11.36
CA ASN A 98 -23.51 -13.23 11.00
C ASN A 98 -23.33 -13.78 9.58
N ALA A 99 -22.86 -12.95 8.66
CA ALA A 99 -22.50 -13.40 7.31
C ALA A 99 -21.32 -14.37 7.32
N TRP A 100 -20.36 -14.19 8.24
CA TRP A 100 -19.24 -15.12 8.41
C TRP A 100 -19.65 -16.47 9.02
N ALA A 101 -20.70 -16.49 9.85
CA ALA A 101 -21.23 -17.72 10.45
C ALA A 101 -22.05 -18.56 9.46
N ASP A 102 -22.62 -17.94 8.43
CA ASP A 102 -23.32 -18.61 7.33
C ASP A 102 -22.31 -19.26 6.37
N PRO A 103 -22.31 -20.60 6.19
CA PRO A 103 -21.29 -21.29 5.41
C PRO A 103 -21.21 -20.84 3.95
N TRP A 104 -22.35 -20.60 3.30
CA TRP A 104 -22.39 -20.21 1.89
C TRP A 104 -21.85 -18.79 1.70
N LYS A 105 -22.22 -17.86 2.58
CA LYS A 105 -21.69 -16.48 2.54
C LYS A 105 -20.21 -16.44 2.88
N ARG A 106 -19.77 -17.23 3.86
CA ARG A 106 -18.35 -17.34 4.23
C ARG A 106 -17.50 -17.78 3.05
N GLU A 107 -17.94 -18.79 2.30
CA GLU A 107 -17.23 -19.24 1.09
C GLU A 107 -17.06 -18.09 0.08
N LYS A 108 -18.10 -17.29 -0.14
CA LYS A 108 -18.02 -16.12 -1.05
C LYS A 108 -17.06 -15.04 -0.55
N ILE A 109 -17.05 -14.78 0.75
CA ILE A 109 -16.11 -13.83 1.36
C ILE A 109 -14.67 -14.33 1.22
N GLU A 110 -14.44 -15.62 1.47
CA GLU A 110 -13.13 -16.26 1.31
C GLU A 110 -12.66 -16.24 -0.15
N GLN A 111 -13.56 -16.44 -1.12
CA GLN A 111 -13.28 -16.29 -2.56
C GLN A 111 -12.82 -14.85 -2.89
N ILE A 112 -13.54 -13.83 -2.41
CA ILE A 112 -13.14 -12.43 -2.62
C ILE A 112 -11.77 -12.17 -1.98
N ALA A 113 -11.54 -12.66 -0.76
CA ALA A 113 -10.27 -12.51 -0.06
C ALA A 113 -9.10 -13.15 -0.83
N LEU A 114 -9.31 -14.36 -1.39
CA LEU A 114 -8.34 -15.04 -2.24
C LEU A 114 -7.99 -14.21 -3.48
N LEU A 115 -9.00 -13.70 -4.19
CA LEU A 115 -8.80 -12.93 -5.41
C LEU A 115 -8.10 -11.58 -5.14
N LEU A 116 -8.44 -10.90 -4.04
CA LEU A 116 -7.77 -9.66 -3.62
C LEU A 116 -6.31 -9.91 -3.22
N LYS A 117 -6.04 -10.96 -2.45
CA LYS A 117 -4.66 -11.36 -2.11
C LYS A 117 -3.84 -11.70 -3.35
N GLY A 118 -4.44 -12.40 -4.31
CA GLY A 118 -3.76 -12.75 -5.55
C GLY A 118 -3.44 -11.52 -6.41
N ALA A 119 -4.31 -10.51 -6.42
CA ALA A 119 -4.04 -9.24 -7.10
C ALA A 119 -2.90 -8.47 -6.41
N LEU A 120 -2.94 -8.34 -5.07
CA LEU A 120 -1.88 -7.69 -4.29
C LEU A 120 -0.51 -8.37 -4.46
N ARG A 121 -0.49 -9.70 -4.58
CA ARG A 121 0.74 -10.45 -4.87
C ARG A 121 1.25 -10.15 -6.27
N ALA A 122 0.36 -10.08 -7.26
CA ALA A 122 0.71 -9.82 -8.64
C ALA A 122 1.27 -8.42 -8.87
N GLU A 123 0.84 -7.40 -8.10
CA GLU A 123 1.39 -6.03 -8.20
C GLU A 123 2.91 -5.94 -8.02
N ARG A 124 3.52 -6.92 -7.33
CA ARG A 124 4.97 -6.95 -7.06
C ARG A 124 5.73 -7.91 -7.96
N LEU A 125 5.03 -8.56 -8.89
CA LEU A 125 5.58 -9.62 -9.73
C LEU A 125 5.35 -9.29 -11.20
N VAL A 126 6.27 -9.74 -12.05
CA VAL A 126 6.13 -9.68 -13.50
C VAL A 126 6.47 -11.03 -14.11
N GLY A 127 5.85 -11.32 -15.25
CA GLY A 127 6.29 -12.42 -16.10
C GLY A 127 7.46 -11.96 -16.96
N LEU A 128 8.51 -12.77 -17.02
CA LEU A 128 9.59 -12.64 -17.98
C LEU A 128 9.53 -13.82 -18.94
N LYS A 129 9.50 -13.51 -20.23
CA LYS A 129 9.63 -14.49 -21.31
C LYS A 129 10.84 -14.14 -22.15
N MET A 130 11.65 -15.12 -22.51
CA MET A 130 12.87 -14.91 -23.29
C MET A 130 13.18 -16.10 -24.19
N ASN A 131 14.03 -15.88 -25.17
CA ASN A 131 14.62 -16.94 -25.97
C ASN A 131 16.04 -17.21 -25.48
N VAL A 132 16.44 -18.48 -25.36
CA VAL A 132 17.75 -18.89 -24.88
C VAL A 132 18.30 -19.98 -25.80
N PRO A 133 19.53 -19.86 -26.33
CA PRO A 133 20.13 -20.92 -27.12
C PRO A 133 20.47 -22.12 -26.22
N GLU A 134 20.40 -23.31 -26.77
CA GLU A 134 20.51 -24.57 -26.02
C GLU A 134 21.82 -24.69 -25.22
N ASP A 135 22.93 -24.24 -25.79
CA ASP A 135 24.25 -24.26 -25.16
C ASP A 135 24.38 -23.31 -23.95
N ARG A 136 23.54 -22.27 -23.88
CA ARG A 136 23.51 -21.28 -22.79
C ARG A 136 22.44 -21.52 -21.74
N LEU A 137 21.55 -22.51 -21.95
CA LEU A 137 20.41 -22.73 -21.06
C LEU A 137 20.83 -22.91 -19.60
N LYS A 138 21.90 -23.67 -19.33
CA LYS A 138 22.40 -23.91 -17.96
C LYS A 138 22.85 -22.61 -17.27
N GLU A 139 23.51 -21.71 -17.99
CA GLU A 139 23.99 -20.44 -17.45
C GLU A 139 22.83 -19.51 -17.11
N VAL A 140 21.82 -19.44 -17.98
CA VAL A 140 20.62 -18.63 -17.76
C VAL A 140 19.81 -19.17 -16.56
N MET A 141 19.62 -20.48 -16.47
CA MET A 141 18.88 -21.11 -15.37
C MET A 141 19.55 -20.90 -14.00
N ALA A 142 20.87 -20.73 -13.97
CA ALA A 142 21.61 -20.48 -12.72
C ALA A 142 21.35 -19.07 -12.13
N ILE A 143 20.86 -18.11 -12.93
CA ILE A 143 20.64 -16.73 -12.48
C ILE A 143 19.17 -16.33 -12.40
N LEU A 144 18.25 -17.15 -12.93
CA LEU A 144 16.82 -16.87 -12.88
C LEU A 144 16.26 -17.10 -11.46
N PRO A 145 15.69 -16.07 -10.80
CA PRO A 145 14.88 -16.29 -9.62
C PRO A 145 13.57 -16.98 -10.04
N SER A 146 13.10 -17.91 -9.23
CA SER A 146 11.98 -18.75 -9.60
C SER A 146 11.08 -19.01 -8.39
N LEU A 147 9.80 -18.64 -8.48
CA LEU A 147 8.77 -19.02 -7.49
C LEU A 147 8.57 -20.55 -7.47
N ASN A 148 8.61 -21.14 -8.66
CA ASN A 148 8.73 -22.57 -8.98
C ASN A 148 9.75 -22.69 -10.13
N ALA A 149 10.12 -23.90 -10.55
CA ALA A 149 11.01 -24.08 -11.70
C ALA A 149 10.51 -23.31 -12.96
N PRO A 150 11.39 -22.62 -13.71
CA PRO A 150 11.03 -21.96 -14.96
C PRO A 150 10.43 -22.91 -15.99
N THR A 151 9.48 -22.43 -16.79
CA THR A 151 8.93 -23.17 -17.91
C THR A 151 9.91 -23.09 -19.09
N ILE A 152 10.17 -24.23 -19.73
CA ILE A 152 11.06 -24.35 -20.88
C ILE A 152 10.30 -25.03 -22.02
N ALA A 153 10.26 -24.40 -23.19
CA ALA A 153 9.64 -24.95 -24.40
C ALA A 153 10.57 -24.80 -25.61
N HIS A 154 10.68 -25.83 -26.46
CA HIS A 154 11.48 -25.75 -27.68
C HIS A 154 10.84 -24.82 -28.72
N LEU A 155 11.65 -24.00 -29.39
CA LEU A 155 11.23 -23.25 -30.56
C LEU A 155 11.22 -24.16 -31.80
N TYR A 156 10.25 -23.93 -32.69
CA TYR A 156 10.06 -24.74 -33.89
C TYR A 156 11.30 -24.68 -34.81
N ASN A 157 11.80 -25.85 -35.21
CA ASN A 157 12.96 -26.02 -36.10
C ASN A 157 14.20 -25.17 -35.70
N SER A 158 14.50 -25.10 -34.41
CA SER A 158 15.60 -24.27 -33.87
C SER A 158 16.27 -24.90 -32.65
N ASN A 159 17.54 -24.57 -32.41
CA ASN A 159 18.31 -24.96 -31.22
C ASN A 159 18.10 -23.96 -30.05
N TRP A 160 16.88 -23.43 -29.95
CA TRP A 160 16.53 -22.39 -29.00
C TRP A 160 15.33 -22.80 -28.17
N PHE A 161 15.30 -22.29 -26.95
CA PHE A 161 14.23 -22.46 -25.99
C PHE A 161 13.51 -21.15 -25.74
N SER A 162 12.20 -21.20 -25.60
CA SER A 162 11.44 -20.17 -24.90
C SER A 162 11.46 -20.50 -23.40
N VAL A 163 12.02 -19.59 -22.61
CA VAL A 163 12.09 -19.69 -21.15
C VAL A 163 11.15 -18.66 -20.55
N GLU A 164 10.32 -19.09 -19.60
CA GLU A 164 9.35 -18.23 -18.92
C GLU A 164 9.45 -18.39 -17.40
N THR A 165 9.50 -17.27 -16.69
CA THR A 165 9.55 -17.24 -15.22
C THR A 165 8.75 -16.05 -14.67
N VAL A 166 8.42 -16.11 -13.38
CA VAL A 166 7.83 -14.99 -12.63
C VAL A 166 8.84 -14.51 -11.59
N VAL A 167 9.14 -13.22 -11.61
CA VAL A 167 10.17 -12.58 -10.77
C VAL A 167 9.61 -11.35 -10.05
N ALA A 168 10.29 -10.89 -9.01
CA ALA A 168 9.93 -9.62 -8.38
C ALA A 168 10.25 -8.44 -9.32
N SER A 169 9.30 -7.51 -9.47
CA SER A 169 9.47 -6.35 -10.35
C SER A 169 10.70 -5.49 -9.98
N SER A 170 11.08 -5.50 -8.70
CA SER A 170 12.28 -4.82 -8.19
C SER A 170 13.60 -5.40 -8.71
N GLU A 171 13.63 -6.68 -9.10
CA GLU A 171 14.86 -7.37 -9.54
C GLU A 171 15.10 -7.24 -11.04
N VAL A 172 14.07 -6.91 -11.82
CA VAL A 172 14.08 -6.92 -13.29
C VAL A 172 15.16 -6.02 -13.86
N ARG A 173 15.33 -4.82 -13.29
CA ARG A 173 16.31 -3.81 -13.75
C ARG A 173 17.72 -4.37 -13.81
N ASP A 174 18.11 -5.18 -12.83
CA ASP A 174 19.45 -5.76 -12.73
C ASP A 174 19.53 -7.14 -13.40
N LEU A 175 18.41 -7.88 -13.42
CA LEU A 175 18.33 -9.22 -13.99
C LEU A 175 18.41 -9.22 -15.51
N ILE A 176 17.65 -8.36 -16.21
CA ILE A 176 17.62 -8.35 -17.69
C ILE A 176 19.01 -8.19 -18.31
N PRO A 177 19.86 -7.22 -17.91
CA PRO A 177 21.20 -7.09 -18.47
C PRO A 177 22.09 -8.32 -18.23
N ARG A 178 21.92 -9.00 -17.09
CA ARG A 178 22.66 -10.23 -16.77
C ARG A 178 22.21 -11.39 -17.66
N LEU A 179 20.90 -11.54 -17.87
CA LEU A 179 20.33 -12.54 -18.77
C LEU A 179 20.85 -12.35 -20.21
N MET A 180 20.90 -11.11 -20.70
CA MET A 180 21.47 -10.81 -22.02
C MET A 180 22.94 -11.19 -22.14
N LYS A 181 23.75 -10.91 -21.09
CA LYS A 181 25.17 -11.32 -21.07
C LYS A 181 25.35 -12.84 -21.08
N CYS A 182 24.40 -13.58 -20.52
CA CYS A 182 24.36 -15.05 -20.56
C CYS A 182 23.79 -15.60 -21.88
N GLY A 183 23.38 -14.76 -22.83
CA GLY A 183 22.89 -15.16 -24.16
C GLY A 183 21.38 -15.24 -24.31
N ALA A 184 20.59 -14.72 -23.35
CA ALA A 184 19.15 -14.59 -23.54
C ALA A 184 18.82 -13.45 -24.50
N GLU A 185 17.87 -13.67 -25.41
CA GLU A 185 17.40 -12.72 -26.41
C GLU A 185 15.88 -12.56 -26.38
N GLY A 186 15.38 -11.48 -26.99
CA GLY A 186 13.94 -11.24 -27.12
C GLY A 186 13.19 -11.25 -25.77
N ILE A 187 13.80 -10.67 -24.73
CA ILE A 187 13.23 -10.65 -23.39
C ILE A 187 12.00 -9.72 -23.37
N ILE A 188 10.87 -10.26 -22.94
CA ILE A 188 9.58 -9.58 -22.79
C ILE A 188 9.22 -9.59 -21.31
N GLU A 189 8.95 -8.40 -20.78
CA GLU A 189 8.34 -8.19 -19.47
C GLU A 189 6.85 -7.90 -19.64
N TYR A 190 6.00 -8.56 -18.86
CA TYR A 190 4.57 -8.28 -18.87
C TYR A 190 3.98 -8.32 -17.44
N SER A 191 3.00 -7.44 -17.22
CA SER A 191 2.32 -7.33 -15.93
C SER A 191 1.43 -8.54 -15.65
N LEU A 192 1.41 -8.97 -14.40
CA LEU A 192 0.49 -9.99 -13.92
C LEU A 192 -0.72 -9.34 -13.26
N ASN A 193 -1.93 -9.79 -13.62
CA ASN A 193 -3.15 -9.28 -12.99
C ASN A 193 -3.49 -10.00 -11.67
N LYS A 194 -3.09 -11.26 -11.53
CA LYS A 194 -3.38 -12.09 -10.37
C LYS A 194 -2.44 -13.28 -10.30
N VAL A 195 -1.93 -13.58 -9.10
CA VAL A 195 -1.11 -14.76 -8.79
C VAL A 195 -1.72 -15.42 -7.55
N ILE A 196 -2.41 -16.56 -7.74
CA ILE A 196 -3.12 -17.30 -6.69
C ILE A 196 -2.21 -18.39 -6.13
#